data_AF-A0A2V6A2W6-F1
#
_entry.id   AF-A0A2V6A2W6-F1
#
_cell.length_a   1.000
_cell.length_b   1.000
_cell.length_c   1.000
_cell.angle_alpha   90.00
_cell.angle_beta   90.00
_cell.angle_gamma   90.00
#
_symmetry.space_group_name_H-M   'P 1'
#
loop_
_entity.id
_entity.type
_entity.pdbx_description
1 polymer ?
#
loop_
_entity_poly.entity_id
_entity_poly.type
_entity_poly.pdbx_seq_one_letter_code
_entity_poly.pdbx_strand_id
1 'polypeptide(L)'
;MKRFQNVFHLGIKELRGLRHDTVMLLLVIYAFSFGVYGPAKGTGSELTNASIAIVDEDRSQLAERIGSAFFPPAFQPPRQISVYEIDPQMDSGRSSFVLDIPQNFERDVMRGRRPSLQVNIDATAMQQAGIGAGYIQNIVSNEITEFVRKGAAQPLSAARLAVRVKFNQNLVSSWFSSVMQIINNVTMLAVILAGGALVRERERGTIDHLLTMPLHPTEIMTSKVWANSLVIVIATALSLWFVVRTLLHVPIAGSIPLFLLGTAIYLFSATALGILLGTVARSMPQLGLLFMMVALPMNLLSGGNTPVGSMPPALQMLVQIFPSTHYVNF
;
A
#
# COMPACT_ATOMS: atom_id res chain seq x y z
N MET A 1 -3.36 43.88 -11.10
CA MET A 1 -2.04 43.82 -10.42
C MET A 1 -2.14 43.71 -8.90
N LYS A 2 -2.92 44.57 -8.21
CA LYS A 2 -3.08 44.50 -6.73
C LYS A 2 -3.58 43.15 -6.19
N ARG A 3 -4.56 42.50 -6.85
CA ARG A 3 -5.09 41.19 -6.44
C ARG A 3 -4.03 40.08 -6.39
N PHE A 4 -3.17 40.01 -7.41
CA PHE A 4 -2.08 39.02 -7.45
C PHE A 4 -1.03 39.26 -6.36
N GLN A 5 -0.71 40.53 -6.09
CA GLN A 5 0.19 40.90 -5.00
C GLN A 5 -0.39 40.52 -3.63
N ASN A 6 -1.70 40.72 -3.43
CA ASN A 6 -2.40 40.28 -2.22
C ASN A 6 -2.28 38.77 -2.02
N VAL A 7 -2.59 37.97 -3.05
CA VAL A 7 -2.50 36.50 -3.00
C VAL A 7 -1.07 36.05 -2.67
N PHE A 8 -0.07 36.68 -3.27
CA PHE A 8 1.34 36.34 -3.05
C PHE A 8 1.80 36.70 -1.63
N HIS A 9 1.49 37.91 -1.14
CA HIS A 9 1.86 38.31 0.22
C HIS A 9 1.16 37.47 1.28
N LEU A 10 -0.12 37.15 1.04
CA LEU A 10 -0.90 36.32 1.95
C LEU A 10 -0.37 34.88 2.00
N GLY A 11 0.03 34.29 0.87
CA GLY A 11 0.63 32.96 0.92
C GLY A 11 2.04 32.96 1.51
N ILE A 12 2.83 34.04 1.38
CA ILE A 12 4.09 34.18 2.15
C ILE A 12 3.80 34.24 3.66
N LYS A 13 2.70 34.87 4.07
CA LYS A 13 2.25 34.85 5.47
C LYS A 13 1.91 33.42 5.90
N GLU A 14 1.19 32.65 5.09
CA GLU A 14 0.88 31.24 5.38
C GLU A 14 2.15 30.38 5.52
N LEU A 15 3.11 30.52 4.61
CA LEU A 15 4.41 29.83 4.69
C LEU A 15 5.17 30.17 5.98
N ARG A 16 5.17 31.46 6.37
CA ARG A 16 5.77 31.88 7.64
C ARG A 16 5.00 31.34 8.85
N GLY A 17 3.68 31.28 8.77
CA GLY A 17 2.84 30.68 9.80
C GLY A 17 3.17 29.20 9.99
N LEU A 18 3.25 28.45 8.90
CA LEU A 18 3.62 27.04 8.93
C LEU A 18 5.03 26.82 9.49
N ARG A 19 5.99 27.66 9.10
CA ARG A 19 7.37 27.58 9.60
C ARG A 19 7.47 27.70 11.13
N HIS A 20 6.56 28.44 11.78
CA HIS A 20 6.55 28.58 13.24
C HIS A 20 5.68 27.53 13.92
N ASP A 21 4.84 26.80 13.18
CA ASP A 21 4.04 25.70 13.71
C ASP A 21 4.86 24.40 13.72
N THR A 22 5.54 24.17 14.84
CA THR A 22 6.42 23.01 15.02
C THR A 22 5.66 21.69 14.86
N VAL A 23 4.40 21.63 15.32
CA VAL A 23 3.59 20.41 15.24
C VAL A 23 3.29 20.07 13.78
N MET A 24 2.92 21.07 12.97
CA MET A 24 2.65 20.86 11.55
C MET A 24 3.91 20.52 10.75
N LEU A 25 5.06 21.13 11.07
CA LEU A 25 6.33 20.76 10.44
C LEU A 25 6.72 19.32 10.77
N LEU A 26 6.60 18.91 12.03
CA LEU A 26 6.84 17.52 12.45
C LEU A 26 5.88 16.56 11.74
N LEU A 27 4.62 16.94 11.59
CA LEU A 27 3.63 16.15 10.86
C LEU A 27 4.01 15.98 9.38
N VAL A 28 4.45 17.05 8.70
CA VAL A 28 4.90 16.99 7.30
C VAL A 28 6.11 16.06 7.16
N ILE A 29 7.11 16.21 8.05
CA ILE A 29 8.29 15.35 8.05
C ILE A 29 7.88 13.91 8.30
N TYR A 30 7.07 13.63 9.33
CA TYR A 30 6.58 12.29 9.65
C TYR A 30 5.84 11.66 8.48
N ALA A 31 4.86 12.37 7.91
CA ALA A 31 4.03 11.85 6.82
C ALA A 31 4.85 11.48 5.60
N PHE A 32 5.80 12.33 5.19
CA PHE A 32 6.63 12.09 4.01
C PHE A 32 7.90 11.28 4.28
N SER A 33 8.16 10.86 5.53
CA SER A 33 9.25 9.94 5.89
C SER A 33 8.69 8.61 6.41
N PHE A 34 8.48 8.50 7.71
CA PHE A 34 8.00 7.31 8.39
C PHE A 34 6.61 6.87 7.89
N GLY A 35 5.73 7.82 7.61
CA GLY A 35 4.39 7.58 7.06
C GLY A 35 4.39 6.95 5.67
N VAL A 36 5.50 7.02 4.93
CA VAL A 36 5.71 6.29 3.67
C VAL A 36 6.49 5.00 3.93
N TYR A 37 7.61 5.08 4.66
CA TYR A 37 8.51 3.95 4.86
C TYR A 37 7.88 2.78 5.62
N GLY A 38 7.17 3.07 6.72
CA GLY A 38 6.60 2.08 7.62
C GLY A 38 5.61 1.14 6.90
N PRO A 39 4.52 1.67 6.31
CA PRO A 39 3.55 0.83 5.60
C PRO A 39 4.13 0.20 4.33
N ALA A 40 5.05 0.86 3.62
CA ALA A 40 5.67 0.28 2.43
C ALA A 40 6.47 -1.00 2.74
N LYS A 41 7.11 -1.07 3.91
CA LYS A 41 7.88 -2.24 4.35
C LYS A 41 7.04 -3.23 5.17
N GLY A 42 6.11 -2.73 5.98
CA GLY A 42 5.33 -3.53 6.94
C GLY A 42 4.04 -4.13 6.38
N THR A 43 3.46 -3.55 5.32
CA THR A 43 2.22 -4.05 4.69
C THR A 43 2.52 -4.92 3.46
N GLY A 44 3.70 -5.54 3.42
CA GLY A 44 4.04 -6.49 2.35
C GLY A 44 2.99 -7.59 2.28
N SER A 45 2.34 -7.74 1.12
CA SER A 45 1.43 -8.85 0.83
C SER A 45 2.19 -10.09 0.34
N GLU A 46 3.51 -10.08 0.46
CA GLU A 46 4.37 -11.21 0.16
C GLU A 46 4.62 -12.01 1.44
N LEU A 47 4.68 -13.32 1.26
CA LEU A 47 5.22 -14.20 2.29
C LEU A 47 6.72 -13.98 2.35
N THR A 48 7.24 -13.58 3.50
CA THR A 48 8.69 -13.45 3.71
C THR A 48 9.10 -14.15 4.99
N ASN A 49 10.17 -14.94 4.90
CA ASN A 49 10.80 -15.62 6.02
C ASN A 49 9.85 -16.52 6.84
N ALA A 50 8.86 -17.14 6.20
CA ALA A 50 7.93 -18.05 6.86
C ALA A 50 8.62 -19.36 7.29
N SER A 51 8.41 -19.80 8.53
CA SER A 51 8.90 -21.10 8.97
C SER A 51 7.95 -22.20 8.47
N ILE A 52 8.56 -23.19 7.81
CA ILE A 52 7.85 -24.38 7.30
C ILE A 52 8.52 -25.63 7.85
N ALA A 53 7.71 -26.55 8.34
CA ALA A 53 8.15 -27.90 8.70
C ALA A 53 7.50 -28.92 7.77
N ILE A 54 8.17 -30.06 7.59
CA ILE A 54 7.74 -31.11 6.69
C ILE A 54 7.70 -32.42 7.44
N VAL A 55 6.55 -33.09 7.36
CA VAL A 55 6.36 -34.47 7.79
C VAL A 55 6.39 -35.33 6.52
N ASP A 56 7.41 -36.17 6.40
CA ASP A 56 7.58 -37.07 5.26
C ASP A 56 7.35 -38.51 5.69
N GLU A 57 6.13 -39.01 5.46
CA GLU A 57 5.79 -40.41 5.69
C GLU A 57 6.08 -41.32 4.48
N ASP A 58 6.28 -40.75 3.28
CA ASP A 58 6.48 -41.51 2.04
C ASP A 58 7.95 -41.89 1.83
N ARG A 59 8.88 -41.00 2.23
CA ARG A 59 10.34 -41.12 2.04
C ARG A 59 10.72 -41.42 0.59
N SER A 60 10.05 -40.75 -0.34
CA SER A 60 10.17 -40.94 -1.77
C SER A 60 10.96 -39.80 -2.44
N GLN A 61 11.33 -39.98 -3.71
CA GLN A 61 12.07 -38.96 -4.45
C GLN A 61 11.20 -37.72 -4.69
N LEU A 62 9.89 -37.92 -4.91
CA LEU A 62 8.94 -36.82 -5.03
C LEU A 62 8.80 -36.04 -3.72
N ALA A 63 8.73 -36.72 -2.58
CA ALA A 63 8.66 -36.09 -1.26
C ALA A 63 9.91 -35.24 -0.97
N GLU A 64 11.11 -35.78 -1.25
CA GLU A 64 12.37 -35.04 -1.09
C GLU A 64 12.44 -33.81 -2.00
N ARG A 65 11.98 -33.93 -3.25
CA ARG A 65 11.91 -32.79 -4.19
C ARG A 65 10.98 -31.69 -3.68
N ILE A 66 9.76 -32.06 -3.30
CA ILE A 66 8.80 -31.11 -2.71
C ILE A 66 9.43 -30.44 -1.47
N GLY A 67 10.10 -31.21 -0.62
CA GLY A 67 10.75 -30.66 0.56
C GLY A 67 11.89 -29.70 0.25
N SER A 68 12.67 -29.95 -0.81
CA SER A 68 13.75 -29.06 -1.24
C SER A 68 13.28 -27.82 -2.01
N ALA A 69 12.00 -27.74 -2.38
CA ALA A 69 11.44 -26.68 -3.21
C ALA A 69 11.07 -25.39 -2.44
N PHE A 70 11.28 -25.37 -1.12
CA PHE A 70 11.07 -24.20 -0.28
C PHE A 70 12.38 -23.48 0.00
N PHE A 71 12.51 -22.25 -0.50
CA PHE A 71 13.73 -21.46 -0.40
C PHE A 71 13.49 -20.00 -0.01
N PRO A 72 14.52 -19.33 0.57
CA PRO A 72 14.48 -17.89 0.83
C PRO A 72 14.28 -17.08 -0.47
N PRO A 73 13.58 -15.93 -0.42
CA PRO A 73 13.16 -15.18 0.77
C PRO A 73 11.78 -15.57 1.33
N ALA A 74 11.01 -16.42 0.64
CA ALA A 74 9.63 -16.73 1.03
C ALA A 74 9.55 -17.64 2.26
N PHE A 75 10.33 -18.72 2.24
CA PHE A 75 10.38 -19.72 3.31
C PHE A 75 11.79 -19.82 3.89
N GLN A 76 11.86 -20.11 5.19
CA GLN A 76 13.07 -20.61 5.82
C GLN A 76 13.36 -22.05 5.33
N PRO A 77 14.61 -22.52 5.38
CA PRO A 77 14.93 -23.91 5.08
C PRO A 77 14.03 -24.87 5.87
N PRO A 78 13.32 -25.79 5.19
CA PRO A 78 12.36 -26.66 5.85
C PRO A 78 13.03 -27.57 6.87
N ARG A 79 12.37 -27.78 8.00
CA ARG A 79 12.80 -28.74 9.02
C ARG A 79 11.93 -29.99 8.93
N GLN A 80 12.57 -31.16 8.89
CA GLN A 80 11.83 -32.41 9.02
C GLN A 80 11.39 -32.61 10.47
N ILE A 81 10.12 -32.95 10.65
CA ILE A 81 9.52 -33.25 11.96
C ILE A 81 8.68 -34.52 11.86
N SER A 82 8.39 -35.13 13.01
CA SER A 82 7.47 -36.27 13.10
C SER A 82 6.00 -35.81 13.15
N VAL A 83 5.05 -36.67 12.78
CA VAL A 83 3.60 -36.44 12.89
C VAL A 83 3.21 -36.02 14.32
N TYR A 84 3.84 -36.60 15.34
CA TYR A 84 3.56 -36.28 16.74
C TYR A 84 4.08 -34.90 17.19
N GLU A 85 4.94 -34.28 16.38
CA GLU A 85 5.52 -32.96 16.67
C GLU A 85 4.76 -31.82 15.98
N ILE A 86 3.74 -32.12 15.16
CA ILE A 86 2.94 -31.11 14.46
C ILE A 86 2.34 -30.10 15.44
N ASP A 87 1.48 -30.56 16.36
CA ASP A 87 0.79 -29.67 17.30
C ASP A 87 1.77 -28.93 18.24
N PRO A 88 2.77 -29.59 18.87
CA PRO A 88 3.75 -28.88 19.71
C PRO A 88 4.58 -27.82 18.96
N GLN A 89 4.92 -28.04 17.69
CA GLN A 89 5.68 -27.06 16.89
C GLN A 89 4.83 -25.86 16.50
N MET A 90 3.54 -26.09 16.21
CA MET A 90 2.60 -25.02 15.90
C MET A 90 2.24 -24.22 17.16
N ASP A 91 1.93 -24.90 18.26
CA ASP A 91 1.58 -24.26 19.55
C ASP A 91 2.73 -23.42 20.12
N SER A 92 3.98 -23.85 19.88
CA SER A 92 5.17 -23.09 20.29
C SER A 92 5.54 -21.96 19.33
N GLY A 93 4.79 -21.76 18.23
CA GLY A 93 5.04 -20.73 17.23
C GLY A 93 6.35 -20.91 16.45
N ARG A 94 6.95 -22.10 16.49
CA ARG A 94 8.21 -22.39 15.79
C ARG A 94 8.00 -22.60 14.30
N SER A 95 6.86 -23.17 13.93
CA SER A 95 6.46 -23.44 12.55
C SER A 95 5.14 -22.74 12.22
N SER A 96 5.16 -21.79 11.30
CA SER A 96 3.94 -21.14 10.79
C SER A 96 3.17 -22.06 9.82
N PHE A 97 3.88 -22.96 9.14
CA PHE A 97 3.33 -23.94 8.22
C PHE A 97 3.89 -25.33 8.52
N VAL A 98 3.05 -26.35 8.42
CA VAL A 98 3.47 -27.75 8.45
C VAL A 98 2.86 -28.48 7.26
N LEU A 99 3.70 -29.03 6.38
CA LEU A 99 3.28 -29.85 5.24
C LEU A 99 3.41 -31.32 5.60
N ASP A 100 2.31 -32.06 5.50
CA ASP A 100 2.26 -33.49 5.75
C ASP A 100 2.06 -34.27 4.44
N ILE A 101 3.05 -35.12 4.14
CA ILE A 101 3.12 -35.96 2.95
C ILE A 101 2.79 -37.40 3.35
N PRO A 102 1.63 -37.94 2.94
CA PRO A 102 1.15 -39.24 3.39
C PRO A 102 1.94 -40.39 2.76
N GLN A 103 1.84 -41.57 3.37
CA GLN A 103 2.47 -42.79 2.86
C GLN A 103 1.97 -43.16 1.46
N ASN A 104 2.89 -43.63 0.61
CA ASN A 104 2.65 -44.04 -0.78
C ASN A 104 2.25 -42.90 -1.73
N PHE A 105 2.54 -41.65 -1.37
CA PHE A 105 2.19 -40.48 -2.16
C PHE A 105 2.73 -40.56 -3.60
N GLU A 106 4.04 -40.80 -3.78
CA GLU A 106 4.66 -40.93 -5.10
C GLU A 106 4.02 -42.06 -5.92
N ARG A 107 3.80 -43.21 -5.30
CA ARG A 107 3.19 -44.38 -5.95
C ARG A 107 1.79 -44.06 -6.46
N ASP A 108 0.98 -43.37 -5.67
CA ASP A 108 -0.39 -43.04 -6.04
C ASP A 108 -0.44 -41.94 -7.11
N VAL A 109 0.44 -40.93 -7.05
CA VAL A 109 0.62 -39.93 -8.11
C VAL A 109 1.01 -40.59 -9.44
N MET A 110 2.00 -41.48 -9.43
CA MET A 110 2.48 -42.17 -10.64
C MET A 110 1.44 -43.13 -11.23
N ARG A 111 0.49 -43.62 -10.43
CA ARG A 111 -0.66 -44.41 -10.89
C ARG A 111 -1.84 -43.56 -11.41
N GLY A 112 -1.67 -42.24 -11.50
CA GLY A 112 -2.72 -41.31 -11.92
C GLY A 112 -3.85 -41.16 -10.89
N ARG A 113 -3.64 -41.58 -9.64
CA ARG A 113 -4.55 -41.31 -8.54
C ARG A 113 -4.35 -39.86 -8.07
N ARG A 114 -5.31 -39.36 -7.27
CA ARG A 114 -5.29 -37.99 -6.71
C ARG A 114 -5.14 -38.04 -5.19
N PRO A 115 -3.96 -38.35 -4.65
CA PRO A 115 -3.74 -38.33 -3.21
C PRO A 115 -3.84 -36.91 -2.67
N SER A 116 -4.32 -36.76 -1.44
CA SER A 116 -4.43 -35.48 -0.73
C SER A 116 -3.18 -35.22 0.10
N LEU A 117 -2.67 -33.99 0.04
CA LEU A 117 -1.66 -33.46 0.97
C LEU A 117 -2.35 -32.59 2.01
N GLN A 118 -1.85 -32.60 3.25
CA GLN A 118 -2.34 -31.74 4.31
C GLN A 118 -1.34 -30.62 4.60
N VAL A 119 -1.85 -29.40 4.75
CA VAL A 119 -1.07 -28.23 5.15
C VAL A 119 -1.73 -27.64 6.39
N ASN A 120 -1.04 -27.71 7.53
CA ASN A 120 -1.47 -27.05 8.76
C ASN A 120 -0.85 -25.66 8.82
N ILE A 121 -1.64 -24.68 9.22
CA ILE A 121 -1.30 -23.26 9.10
C ILE A 121 -1.65 -22.54 10.40
N ASP A 122 -0.71 -21.78 10.93
CA ASP A 122 -0.97 -20.86 12.03
C ASP A 122 -1.81 -19.66 11.55
N ALA A 123 -3.08 -19.64 11.93
CA ALA A 123 -4.02 -18.60 11.56
C ALA A 123 -3.89 -17.29 12.36
N THR A 124 -2.99 -17.21 13.35
CA THR A 124 -2.75 -15.99 14.15
C THR A 124 -2.29 -14.84 13.26
N ALA A 125 -1.49 -15.14 12.23
CA ALA A 125 -1.10 -14.21 11.18
C ALA A 125 -1.96 -14.42 9.91
N MET A 126 -3.27 -14.21 10.01
CA MET A 126 -4.29 -14.55 9.01
C MET A 126 -3.92 -14.19 7.55
N GLN A 127 -3.37 -13.00 7.31
CA GLN A 127 -2.96 -12.58 5.96
C GLN A 127 -1.79 -13.43 5.43
N GLN A 128 -0.77 -13.67 6.25
CA GLN A 128 0.39 -14.50 5.88
C GLN A 128 -0.01 -15.98 5.74
N ALA A 129 -0.91 -16.47 6.59
CA ALA A 129 -1.50 -17.81 6.50
C ALA A 129 -2.15 -18.06 5.13
N GLY A 130 -3.02 -17.15 4.68
CA GLY A 130 -3.71 -17.26 3.40
C GLY A 130 -2.78 -17.18 2.19
N ILE A 131 -1.83 -16.23 2.19
CA ILE A 131 -0.85 -16.08 1.10
C ILE A 131 0.10 -17.30 1.07
N GLY A 132 0.58 -17.75 2.23
CA GLY A 132 1.47 -18.89 2.34
C GLY A 132 0.83 -20.20 1.88
N ALA A 133 -0.45 -20.43 2.18
CA ALA A 133 -1.20 -21.56 1.65
C ALA A 133 -1.16 -21.61 0.11
N GLY A 134 -1.41 -20.48 -0.54
CA GLY A 134 -1.36 -20.37 -2.00
C GLY A 134 0.05 -20.58 -2.57
N TYR A 135 1.09 -20.10 -1.87
CA TYR A 135 2.49 -20.35 -2.26
C TYR A 135 2.82 -21.85 -2.18
N ILE A 136 2.51 -22.51 -1.05
CA ILE A 136 2.74 -23.95 -0.86
C ILE A 136 2.00 -24.74 -1.94
N GLN A 137 0.72 -24.43 -2.18
CA GLN A 137 -0.06 -25.10 -3.22
C GLN A 137 0.57 -24.98 -4.60
N ASN A 138 1.04 -23.79 -4.99
CA ASN A 138 1.68 -23.56 -6.29
C ASN A 138 3.02 -24.30 -6.40
N ILE A 139 3.86 -24.25 -5.37
CA ILE A 139 5.17 -24.94 -5.34
C ILE A 139 4.96 -26.44 -5.47
N VAL A 140 4.13 -27.02 -4.62
CA VAL A 140 3.81 -28.46 -4.61
C VAL A 140 3.22 -28.91 -5.94
N SER A 141 2.25 -28.16 -6.49
CA SER A 141 1.62 -28.51 -7.77
C SER A 141 2.60 -28.46 -8.94
N ASN A 142 3.53 -27.50 -8.94
CA ASN A 142 4.57 -27.39 -9.96
C ASN A 142 5.56 -28.57 -9.88
N GLU A 143 6.02 -28.94 -8.68
CA GLU A 143 6.92 -30.08 -8.48
C GLU A 143 6.28 -31.41 -8.90
N ILE A 144 5.02 -31.65 -8.52
CA ILE A 144 4.27 -32.84 -8.94
C ILE A 144 4.15 -32.88 -10.48
N THR A 145 3.80 -31.75 -11.09
CA THR A 145 3.65 -31.65 -12.55
C THR A 145 4.97 -31.89 -13.27
N GLU A 146 6.08 -31.36 -12.76
CA GLU A 146 7.41 -31.54 -13.34
C GLU A 146 7.90 -32.99 -13.17
N PHE A 147 7.67 -33.59 -12.01
CA PHE A 147 8.05 -34.97 -11.72
C PHE A 147 7.31 -35.96 -12.64
N VAL A 148 5.99 -35.81 -12.77
CA VAL A 148 5.17 -36.63 -13.68
C VAL A 148 5.59 -36.43 -15.15
N ARG A 149 5.94 -35.19 -15.54
CA ARG A 149 6.43 -34.87 -16.90
C ARG A 149 7.75 -35.53 -17.24
N LYS A 150 8.69 -35.65 -16.29
CA LYS A 150 9.98 -36.33 -16.54
C LYS A 150 9.82 -37.85 -16.71
N GLY A 151 8.78 -38.45 -16.13
CA GLY A 151 8.48 -39.89 -16.25
C GLY A 151 7.74 -40.30 -17.53
N ALA A 152 7.13 -39.37 -18.27
CA ALA A 152 6.31 -39.67 -19.44
C ALA A 152 6.91 -39.10 -20.73
N ALA A 153 7.27 -39.98 -21.68
CA ALA A 153 7.54 -39.57 -23.06
C ALA A 153 6.23 -39.11 -23.70
N GLN A 154 5.99 -37.80 -23.79
CA GLN A 154 4.74 -37.27 -24.34
C GLN A 154 4.91 -35.93 -25.08
N PRO A 155 3.97 -35.65 -26.02
CA PRO A 155 4.17 -34.81 -27.19
C PRO A 155 4.28 -33.32 -26.84
N LEU A 156 4.87 -32.55 -27.75
CA LEU A 156 5.00 -31.09 -27.70
C LEU A 156 3.68 -30.45 -27.24
N SER A 157 3.58 -30.18 -25.93
CA SER A 157 2.40 -29.57 -25.34
C SER A 157 2.24 -28.15 -25.87
N ALA A 158 0.99 -27.80 -26.21
CA ALA A 158 0.56 -26.52 -26.73
C ALA A 158 1.21 -25.33 -25.99
N ALA A 159 1.55 -24.30 -26.76
CA ALA A 159 2.29 -23.11 -26.34
C ALA A 159 2.09 -22.72 -24.86
N ARG A 160 3.19 -22.68 -24.10
CA ARG A 160 3.18 -22.25 -22.70
C ARG A 160 2.88 -20.76 -22.63
N LEU A 161 1.68 -20.39 -22.17
CA LEU A 161 1.34 -19.01 -21.87
C LEU A 161 2.19 -18.51 -20.69
N ALA A 162 3.20 -17.69 -20.97
CA ALA A 162 4.02 -17.05 -19.96
C ALA A 162 3.44 -15.66 -19.62
N VAL A 163 2.57 -15.60 -18.62
CA VAL A 163 2.03 -14.33 -18.11
C VAL A 163 3.13 -13.60 -17.34
N ARG A 164 3.38 -12.33 -17.67
CA ARG A 164 4.36 -11.47 -16.97
C ARG A 164 3.69 -10.16 -16.56
N VAL A 165 3.93 -9.75 -15.32
CA VAL A 165 3.49 -8.44 -14.83
C VAL A 165 4.39 -7.35 -15.42
N LYS A 166 3.79 -6.32 -16.04
CA LYS A 166 4.54 -5.33 -16.85
C LYS A 166 5.51 -4.47 -16.03
N PHE A 167 5.06 -3.91 -14.91
CA PHE A 167 5.82 -2.92 -14.13
C PHE A 167 6.50 -3.48 -12.88
N ASN A 168 6.08 -4.65 -12.39
CA ASN A 168 6.60 -5.27 -11.19
C ASN A 168 6.64 -6.79 -11.35
N GLN A 169 7.60 -7.29 -12.12
CA GLN A 169 7.73 -8.73 -12.44
C GLN A 169 7.99 -9.58 -11.19
N ASN A 170 8.62 -8.99 -10.18
CA ASN A 170 8.92 -9.64 -8.90
C ASN A 170 7.78 -9.48 -7.88
N LEU A 171 6.71 -8.76 -8.25
CA LEU A 171 5.55 -8.46 -7.40
C LEU A 171 5.91 -7.86 -6.03
N VAL A 172 7.00 -7.08 -5.97
CA VAL A 172 7.45 -6.42 -4.74
C VAL A 172 6.40 -5.39 -4.28
N SER A 173 5.65 -5.68 -3.23
CA SER A 173 4.52 -4.87 -2.73
C SER A 173 4.96 -3.46 -2.33
N SER A 174 6.21 -3.30 -1.86
CA SER A 174 6.73 -2.00 -1.41
C SER A 174 6.78 -0.97 -2.53
N TRP A 175 6.91 -1.41 -3.79
CA TRP A 175 6.93 -0.51 -4.96
C TRP A 175 5.58 0.20 -5.10
N PHE A 176 4.48 -0.54 -5.02
CA PHE A 176 3.13 0.01 -5.12
C PHE A 176 2.71 0.73 -3.84
N SER A 177 2.93 0.11 -2.67
CA SER A 177 2.53 0.65 -1.37
C SER A 177 3.19 2.00 -1.08
N SER A 178 4.47 2.18 -1.40
CA SER A 178 5.17 3.45 -1.17
C SER A 178 4.56 4.63 -1.94
N VAL A 179 4.25 4.43 -3.23
CA VAL A 179 3.60 5.46 -4.07
C VAL A 179 2.18 5.75 -3.58
N MET A 180 1.42 4.70 -3.24
CA MET A 180 0.09 4.87 -2.65
C MET A 180 0.12 5.63 -1.33
N GLN A 181 1.12 5.39 -0.48
CA GLN A 181 1.26 6.14 0.77
C GLN A 181 1.61 7.60 0.52
N ILE A 182 2.43 7.92 -0.49
CA ILE A 182 2.65 9.31 -0.90
C ILE A 182 1.32 9.96 -1.29
N ILE A 183 0.50 9.31 -2.12
CA ILE A 183 -0.81 9.82 -2.53
C ILE A 183 -1.73 10.07 -1.33
N ASN A 184 -1.78 9.14 -0.38
CA ASN A 184 -2.57 9.28 0.84
C ASN A 184 -2.08 10.43 1.73
N ASN A 185 -0.77 10.54 1.92
CA ASN A 185 -0.16 11.59 2.73
C ASN A 185 -0.30 12.97 2.10
N VAL A 186 -0.24 13.08 0.77
CA VAL A 186 -0.58 14.30 0.02
C VAL A 186 -2.01 14.71 0.32
N THR A 187 -2.96 13.78 0.23
CA THR A 187 -4.38 14.04 0.50
C THR A 187 -4.61 14.49 1.94
N MET A 188 -4.02 13.76 2.89
CA MET A 188 -4.11 14.04 4.32
C MET A 188 -3.56 15.42 4.66
N LEU A 189 -2.34 15.73 4.23
CA LEU A 189 -1.72 17.01 4.53
C LEU A 189 -2.43 18.17 3.83
N ALA A 190 -2.90 17.98 2.59
CA ALA A 190 -3.71 18.99 1.91
C ALA A 190 -4.96 19.36 2.72
N VAL A 191 -5.65 18.36 3.25
CA VAL A 191 -6.85 18.57 4.06
C VAL A 191 -6.52 19.21 5.41
N ILE A 192 -5.54 18.65 6.14
CA ILE A 192 -5.19 19.10 7.48
C ILE A 192 -4.57 20.50 7.48
N LEU A 193 -3.66 20.79 6.54
CA LEU A 193 -3.04 22.12 6.46
C LEU A 193 -4.05 23.19 6.07
N ALA A 194 -4.88 22.94 5.04
CA ALA A 194 -5.84 23.91 4.56
C ALA A 194 -7.02 24.10 5.51
N GLY A 195 -7.67 23.00 5.92
CA GLY A 195 -8.80 23.03 6.86
C GLY A 195 -8.38 23.46 8.25
N GLY A 196 -7.22 22.96 8.72
CA GLY A 196 -6.72 23.26 10.05
C GLY A 196 -6.27 24.71 10.21
N ALA A 197 -5.86 25.38 9.14
CA ALA A 197 -5.59 26.83 9.20
C ALA A 197 -6.87 27.60 9.56
N LEU A 198 -8.00 27.27 8.92
CA LEU A 198 -9.28 27.91 9.20
C LEU A 198 -9.80 27.61 10.63
N VAL A 199 -9.66 26.36 11.05
CA VAL A 199 -10.04 25.94 12.41
C VAL A 199 -9.18 26.66 13.47
N ARG A 200 -7.87 26.79 13.26
CA ARG A 200 -6.98 27.56 14.15
C ARG A 200 -7.34 29.04 14.19
N GLU A 201 -7.68 29.63 13.05
CA GLU A 201 -8.13 31.03 12.98
C GLU A 201 -9.43 31.23 13.80
N ARG A 202 -10.33 30.23 13.76
CA ARG A 202 -11.57 30.20 14.56
C ARG A 202 -11.28 30.08 16.05
N GLU A 203 -10.49 29.08 16.44
CA GLU A 203 -10.12 28.82 17.83
C GLU A 203 -9.40 30.01 18.48
N ARG A 204 -8.61 30.76 17.70
CA ARG A 204 -7.93 31.97 18.15
C ARG A 204 -8.78 33.25 18.11
N GLY A 205 -10.04 33.17 17.66
CA GLY A 205 -10.92 34.34 17.53
C GLY A 205 -10.47 35.35 16.46
N THR A 206 -9.64 34.94 15.50
CA THR A 206 -9.06 35.82 14.47
C THR A 206 -9.86 35.87 13.16
N ILE A 207 -10.95 35.12 13.07
CA ILE A 207 -11.83 35.12 11.89
C ILE A 207 -12.42 36.52 11.64
N ASP A 208 -12.92 37.19 12.68
CA ASP A 208 -13.54 38.51 12.53
C ASP A 208 -12.52 39.56 12.07
N HIS A 209 -11.26 39.41 12.48
CA HIS A 209 -10.18 40.25 12.00
C HIS A 209 -9.83 39.95 10.53
N LEU A 210 -9.91 38.69 10.09
CA LEU A 210 -9.72 38.35 8.67
C LEU A 210 -10.86 38.87 7.79
N LEU A 211 -12.09 38.84 8.28
CA LEU A 211 -13.28 39.30 7.54
C LEU A 211 -13.40 40.82 7.46
N THR A 212 -12.70 41.56 8.33
CA THR A 212 -12.64 43.03 8.32
C THR A 212 -11.50 43.59 7.49
N MET A 213 -10.58 42.74 7.00
CA MET A 213 -9.54 43.15 6.06
C MET A 213 -10.15 43.44 4.68
N PRO A 214 -9.64 44.42 3.92
CA PRO A 214 -10.10 44.73 2.56
C PRO A 214 -9.57 43.70 1.54
N LEU A 215 -9.85 42.41 1.79
CA LEU A 215 -9.43 41.26 0.99
C LEU A 215 -10.65 40.50 0.50
N HIS A 216 -10.60 39.98 -0.73
CA HIS A 216 -11.66 39.11 -1.23
C HIS A 216 -11.50 37.68 -0.69
N PRO A 217 -12.59 36.95 -0.39
CA PRO A 217 -12.53 35.54 0.02
C PRO A 217 -11.74 34.65 -0.95
N THR A 218 -11.85 34.91 -2.25
CA THR A 218 -11.11 34.20 -3.29
C THR A 218 -9.60 34.42 -3.19
N GLU A 219 -9.15 35.63 -2.84
CA GLU A 219 -7.72 35.93 -2.63
C GLU A 219 -7.18 35.14 -1.43
N ILE A 220 -7.97 35.02 -0.36
CA ILE A 220 -7.64 34.24 0.83
C ILE A 220 -7.53 32.76 0.49
N MET A 221 -8.54 32.21 -0.17
CA MET A 221 -8.56 30.79 -0.54
C MET A 221 -7.41 30.44 -1.47
N THR A 222 -7.20 31.20 -2.56
CA THR A 222 -6.10 30.95 -3.50
C THR A 222 -4.74 31.05 -2.80
N SER A 223 -4.57 31.98 -1.86
CA SER A 223 -3.32 32.10 -1.10
C SER A 223 -2.96 30.85 -0.29
N LYS A 224 -3.96 30.25 0.37
CA LYS A 224 -3.80 29.03 1.15
C LYS A 224 -3.53 27.84 0.24
N VAL A 225 -4.21 27.76 -0.90
CA VAL A 225 -3.99 26.69 -1.89
C VAL A 225 -2.55 26.72 -2.37
N TRP A 226 -2.05 27.84 -2.91
CA TRP A 226 -0.69 27.86 -3.47
C TRP A 226 0.39 27.65 -2.41
N ALA A 227 0.23 28.23 -1.22
CA ALA A 227 1.21 28.10 -0.13
C ALA A 227 1.30 26.65 0.37
N ASN A 228 0.16 26.01 0.64
CA ASN A 228 0.13 24.62 1.08
C ASN A 228 0.58 23.68 -0.04
N SER A 229 0.18 23.93 -1.29
CA SER A 229 0.60 23.13 -2.43
C SER A 229 2.11 23.14 -2.62
N LEU A 230 2.76 24.30 -2.48
CA LEU A 230 4.20 24.43 -2.61
C LEU A 230 4.92 23.54 -1.58
N VAL A 231 4.49 23.60 -0.32
CA VAL A 231 5.08 22.78 0.76
C VAL A 231 4.91 21.30 0.48
N ILE A 232 3.70 20.87 0.08
CA ILE A 232 3.40 19.46 -0.15
C ILE A 232 4.14 18.94 -1.38
N VAL A 233 4.25 19.72 -2.46
CA VAL A 233 5.01 19.34 -3.66
C VAL A 233 6.50 19.18 -3.34
N ILE A 234 7.08 20.11 -2.57
CA ILE A 234 8.49 20.00 -2.14
C ILE A 234 8.68 18.76 -1.27
N ALA A 235 7.81 18.55 -0.28
CA ALA A 235 7.89 17.39 0.61
C ALA A 235 7.71 16.06 -0.16
N THR A 236 6.82 16.04 -1.15
CA THR A 236 6.62 14.89 -2.07
C THR A 236 7.88 14.61 -2.88
N ALA A 237 8.49 15.64 -3.48
CA ALA A 237 9.73 15.50 -4.24
C ALA A 237 10.88 14.96 -3.38
N LEU A 238 11.02 15.48 -2.15
CA LEU A 238 12.00 15.00 -1.18
C LEU A 238 11.71 13.55 -0.77
N SER A 239 10.45 13.19 -0.53
CA SER A 239 10.06 11.82 -0.19
C SER A 239 10.38 10.83 -1.31
N LEU A 240 10.09 11.19 -2.56
CA LEU A 240 10.42 10.38 -3.73
C LEU A 240 11.94 10.16 -3.84
N TRP A 241 12.73 11.20 -3.61
CA TRP A 241 14.19 11.12 -3.71
C TRP A 241 14.80 10.35 -2.54
N PHE A 242 14.49 10.74 -1.31
CA PHE A 242 15.07 10.13 -0.11
C PHE A 242 14.40 8.79 0.22
N VAL A 243 13.10 8.76 0.48
CA VAL A 243 12.45 7.55 1.01
C VAL A 243 12.27 6.49 -0.06
N VAL A 244 11.66 6.84 -1.19
CA VAL A 244 11.29 5.86 -2.21
C VAL A 244 12.52 5.35 -2.96
N ARG A 245 13.36 6.27 -3.44
CA ARG A 245 14.54 5.90 -4.24
C ARG A 245 15.72 5.42 -3.39
N THR A 246 16.11 6.13 -2.31
CA THR A 246 17.31 5.75 -1.55
C THR A 246 17.07 4.73 -0.43
N LEU A 247 15.96 4.83 0.33
CA LEU A 247 15.70 3.88 1.42
C LEU A 247 15.02 2.60 0.92
N LEU A 248 13.98 2.73 0.10
CA LEU A 248 13.18 1.59 -0.36
C LEU A 248 13.68 0.97 -1.68
N HIS A 249 14.65 1.61 -2.35
CA HIS A 249 15.23 1.15 -3.62
C HIS A 249 14.18 0.88 -4.71
N VAL A 250 13.07 1.63 -4.69
CA VAL A 250 11.99 1.48 -5.67
C VAL A 250 12.38 2.21 -6.96
N PRO A 251 12.39 1.53 -8.12
CA PRO A 251 12.63 2.19 -9.39
C PRO A 251 11.42 3.03 -9.78
N ILE A 252 11.60 4.35 -9.82
CA ILE A 252 10.57 5.27 -10.30
C ILE A 252 10.63 5.26 -11.83
N ALA A 253 9.73 4.52 -12.47
CA ALA A 253 9.56 4.54 -13.92
C ALA A 253 8.77 5.79 -14.34
N GLY A 254 9.31 6.57 -15.27
CA GLY A 254 8.64 7.77 -15.81
C GLY A 254 9.29 9.09 -15.39
N SER A 255 8.52 10.18 -15.45
CA SER A 255 8.99 11.55 -15.23
C SER A 255 8.55 12.09 -13.86
N ILE A 256 9.51 12.29 -12.96
CA ILE A 256 9.27 12.91 -11.65
C ILE A 256 8.63 14.31 -11.79
N PRO A 257 9.10 15.20 -12.69
CA PRO A 257 8.42 16.48 -12.90
C PRO A 257 6.95 16.35 -13.33
N LEU A 258 6.62 15.35 -14.15
CA LEU A 258 5.25 15.11 -14.58
C LEU A 258 4.38 14.67 -13.39
N PHE A 259 4.90 13.77 -12.55
CA PHE A 259 4.24 13.37 -11.31
C PHE A 259 3.96 14.57 -10.41
N LEU A 260 4.98 15.42 -10.16
CA LEU A 260 4.83 16.61 -9.32
C LEU A 260 3.83 17.62 -9.89
N LEU A 261 3.74 17.75 -11.21
CA LEU A 261 2.74 18.58 -11.86
C LEU A 261 1.32 18.03 -11.67
N GLY A 262 1.13 16.72 -11.79
CA GLY A 262 -0.12 16.06 -11.44
C GLY A 262 -0.49 16.24 -9.96
N THR A 263 0.48 16.09 -9.06
CA THR A 263 0.31 16.37 -7.62
C THR A 263 -0.15 17.81 -7.39
N ALA A 264 0.47 18.78 -8.07
CA ALA A 264 0.10 20.20 -7.93
C ALA A 264 -1.34 20.50 -8.38
N ILE A 265 -1.80 19.85 -9.46
CA ILE A 265 -3.19 19.94 -9.94
C ILE A 265 -4.14 19.28 -8.94
N TYR A 266 -3.82 18.06 -8.49
CA TYR A 266 -4.62 17.32 -7.51
C TYR A 266 -4.78 18.10 -6.19
N LEU A 267 -3.71 18.78 -5.76
CA LEU A 267 -3.68 19.58 -4.55
C LEU A 267 -4.71 20.70 -4.54
N PHE A 268 -5.09 21.26 -5.69
CA PHE A 268 -6.19 22.22 -5.76
C PHE A 268 -7.50 21.62 -5.24
N SER A 269 -7.86 20.42 -5.71
CA SER A 269 -9.07 19.72 -5.31
C SER A 269 -9.00 19.26 -3.84
N ALA A 270 -7.87 18.70 -3.43
CA ALA A 270 -7.68 18.19 -2.07
C ALA A 270 -7.69 19.33 -1.02
N THR A 271 -7.07 20.48 -1.31
CA THR A 271 -7.10 21.64 -0.43
C THR A 271 -8.47 22.29 -0.39
N ALA A 272 -9.22 22.35 -1.51
CA ALA A 272 -10.61 22.80 -1.51
C ALA A 272 -11.50 21.93 -0.62
N LEU A 273 -11.34 20.60 -0.69
CA LEU A 273 -12.00 19.67 0.24
C LEU A 273 -11.57 19.92 1.69
N GLY A 274 -10.29 20.20 1.93
CA GLY A 274 -9.78 20.58 3.24
C GLY A 274 -10.45 21.82 3.82
N ILE A 275 -10.54 22.87 3.02
CA ILE A 275 -11.23 24.11 3.41
C ILE A 275 -12.71 23.84 3.68
N LEU A 276 -13.38 23.06 2.82
CA LEU A 276 -14.79 22.67 3.01
C LEU A 276 -14.97 21.98 4.38
N LEU A 277 -14.17 20.98 4.70
CA LEU A 277 -14.22 20.31 6.01
C LEU A 277 -13.88 21.26 7.17
N GLY A 278 -12.93 22.17 6.97
CA GLY A 278 -12.57 23.20 7.94
C GLY A 278 -13.69 24.20 8.23
N THR A 279 -14.60 24.46 7.28
CA THR A 279 -15.74 25.34 7.55
C THR A 279 -16.73 24.69 8.52
N VAL A 280 -16.95 23.39 8.39
CA VAL A 280 -17.84 22.56 9.22
C VAL A 280 -17.22 22.23 10.57
N ALA A 281 -15.92 21.96 10.62
CA ALA A 281 -15.21 21.58 11.84
C ALA A 281 -15.09 22.74 12.84
N ARG A 282 -15.45 22.52 14.09
CA ARG A 282 -15.34 23.51 15.17
C ARG A 282 -14.04 23.42 15.95
N SER A 283 -13.34 22.29 15.86
CA SER A 283 -12.06 22.06 16.52
C SER A 283 -11.13 21.18 15.68
N MET A 284 -9.83 21.22 16.00
CA MET A 284 -8.82 20.39 15.31
C MET A 284 -9.12 18.88 15.37
N PRO A 285 -9.48 18.30 16.54
CA PRO A 285 -9.88 16.90 16.60
C PRO A 285 -11.12 16.58 15.75
N GLN A 286 -12.10 17.49 15.70
CA GLN A 286 -13.28 17.29 14.86
C GLN A 286 -12.93 17.29 13.37
N LEU A 287 -12.01 18.16 12.94
CA LEU A 287 -11.50 18.14 11.57
C LEU A 287 -10.85 16.79 11.24
N GLY A 288 -10.03 16.25 12.16
CA GLY A 288 -9.40 14.93 11.99
C GLY A 288 -10.41 13.80 11.84
N LEU A 289 -11.48 13.80 12.65
CA LEU A 289 -12.55 12.80 12.57
C LEU A 289 -13.35 12.92 11.25
N LEU A 290 -13.69 14.14 10.84
CA LEU A 290 -14.36 14.39 9.56
C LEU A 290 -13.48 13.95 8.38
N PHE A 291 -12.18 14.26 8.44
CA PHE A 291 -11.22 13.79 7.45
C PHE A 291 -11.21 12.26 7.40
N MET A 292 -11.12 11.56 8.52
CA MET A 292 -11.11 10.09 8.54
C MET A 292 -12.37 9.50 7.91
N MET A 293 -13.55 10.07 8.21
CA MET A 293 -14.83 9.63 7.63
C MET A 293 -14.91 9.80 6.11
N VAL A 294 -14.23 10.82 5.56
CA VAL A 294 -14.22 11.10 4.11
C VAL A 294 -13.07 10.38 3.40
N ALA A 295 -11.89 10.35 4.02
CA ALA A 295 -10.67 9.82 3.43
C ALA A 295 -10.70 8.29 3.30
N LEU A 296 -11.29 7.58 4.26
CA LEU A 296 -11.42 6.12 4.19
C LEU A 296 -12.20 5.64 2.95
N PRO A 297 -13.45 6.08 2.69
CA PRO A 297 -14.17 5.67 1.49
C PRO A 297 -13.48 6.20 0.23
N MET A 298 -12.95 7.42 0.24
CA MET A 298 -12.19 7.95 -0.91
C MET A 298 -10.96 7.10 -1.24
N ASN A 299 -10.27 6.57 -0.24
CA ASN A 299 -9.09 5.73 -0.42
C ASN A 299 -9.48 4.32 -0.95
N LEU A 300 -10.50 3.70 -0.36
CA LEU A 300 -10.99 2.38 -0.80
C LEU A 300 -11.51 2.41 -2.23
N LEU A 301 -12.16 3.51 -2.61
CA LEU A 301 -12.75 3.70 -3.93
C LEU A 301 -11.79 4.33 -4.96
N SER A 302 -10.62 4.80 -4.56
CA SER A 302 -9.67 5.51 -5.45
C SER A 302 -9.14 4.71 -6.65
N GLY A 303 -9.38 3.40 -6.71
CA GLY A 303 -8.76 2.53 -7.70
C GLY A 303 -7.44 1.88 -7.23
N GLY A 304 -6.87 2.36 -6.11
CA GLY A 304 -5.58 1.86 -5.60
C GLY A 304 -5.70 0.52 -4.87
N ASN A 305 -6.63 0.40 -3.92
CA ASN A 305 -6.87 -0.87 -3.20
C ASN A 305 -7.84 -1.77 -3.95
N THR A 306 -8.90 -1.18 -4.50
CA THR A 306 -9.92 -1.89 -5.28
C THR A 306 -9.86 -1.40 -6.71
N PRO A 307 -9.51 -2.24 -7.70
CA PRO A 307 -9.49 -1.84 -9.10
C PRO A 307 -10.87 -1.34 -9.54
N VAL A 308 -10.92 -0.15 -10.15
CA VAL A 308 -12.19 0.48 -10.59
C VAL A 308 -12.97 -0.45 -11.54
N GLY A 309 -12.27 -1.17 -12.42
CA GLY A 309 -12.89 -2.12 -13.35
C GLY A 309 -13.59 -3.31 -12.68
N SER A 310 -13.28 -3.61 -11.42
CA SER A 310 -13.94 -4.67 -10.64
C SER A 310 -15.21 -4.19 -9.92
N MET A 311 -15.47 -2.88 -9.89
CA MET A 311 -16.65 -2.32 -9.23
C MET A 311 -17.90 -2.46 -10.10
N PRO A 312 -19.11 -2.60 -9.52
CA PRO A 312 -20.36 -2.49 -10.25
C PRO A 312 -20.48 -1.16 -11.03
N PRO A 313 -21.19 -1.13 -12.18
CA PRO A 313 -21.26 0.06 -13.05
C PRO A 313 -21.72 1.35 -12.33
N ALA A 314 -22.67 1.24 -11.40
CA ALA A 314 -23.14 2.39 -10.62
C ALA A 314 -22.03 3.00 -9.75
N LEU A 315 -21.19 2.16 -9.13
CA LEU A 315 -20.06 2.62 -8.34
C LEU A 315 -18.96 3.19 -9.24
N GLN A 316 -18.70 2.58 -10.40
CA GLN A 316 -17.73 3.14 -11.36
C GLN A 316 -18.06 4.58 -11.74
N MET A 317 -19.35 4.91 -11.93
CA MET A 317 -19.79 6.28 -12.23
C MET A 317 -19.62 7.23 -11.03
N LEU A 318 -20.01 6.80 -9.83
CA LEU A 318 -19.88 7.61 -8.60
C LEU A 318 -18.42 7.94 -8.30
N VAL A 319 -17.52 6.99 -8.52
CA VAL A 319 -16.10 7.11 -8.17
C VAL A 319 -15.36 8.13 -9.04
N GLN A 320 -15.86 8.43 -10.24
CA GLN A 320 -15.31 9.49 -11.11
C GLN A 320 -15.47 10.90 -10.54
N ILE A 321 -16.36 11.10 -9.56
CA ILE A 321 -16.53 12.39 -8.87
C ILE A 321 -15.34 12.68 -7.96
N PHE A 322 -14.70 11.64 -7.41
CA PHE A 322 -13.61 11.83 -6.46
C PHE A 322 -12.30 12.17 -7.19
N PRO A 323 -11.61 13.25 -6.81
CA PRO A 323 -10.34 13.63 -7.42
C PRO A 323 -9.24 12.59 -7.16
N SER A 324 -9.36 11.79 -6.09
CA SER A 324 -8.40 10.72 -5.77
C SER A 324 -8.35 9.65 -6.85
N THR A 325 -9.49 9.32 -7.48
CA THR A 325 -9.57 8.34 -8.56
C THR A 325 -8.72 8.73 -9.76
N HIS A 326 -8.82 9.99 -10.17
CA HIS A 326 -8.05 10.53 -11.28
C HIS A 326 -6.56 10.61 -10.97
N TYR A 327 -6.22 10.95 -9.73
CA TYR A 327 -4.83 11.08 -9.31
C TYR A 327 -4.12 9.72 -9.17
N VAL A 328 -4.82 8.67 -8.74
CA VAL A 328 -4.26 7.30 -8.70
C VAL A 328 -4.07 6.73 -10.11
N ASN A 329 -4.91 7.11 -11.06
CA ASN A 329 -4.80 6.66 -12.46
C ASN A 329 -3.72 7.41 -13.27
N PHE A 330 -3.31 8.60 -12.82
CA PHE A 330 -2.30 9.44 -13.46
C PHE A 330 -0.87 8.93 -13.19
#